data_AF-A0A967WPU9-F1
#
_entry.id   AF-A0A967WPU9-F1
#
_cell.length_a   1.000
_cell.length_b   1.000
_cell.length_c   1.000
_cell.angle_alpha   90.00
_cell.angle_beta   90.00
_cell.angle_gamma   90.00
#
_symmetry.space_group_name_H-M   'P 1'
#
loop_
_entity.id
_entity.type
_entity.pdbx_description
1 polymer ?
#
loop_
_entity_poly.entity_id
_entity_poly.type
_entity_poly.pdbx_seq_one_letter_code
_entity_poly.pdbx_strand_id
1 'polypeptide(L)'
;IVANCITSLRTLSTQDWKAFFESVSRVEQLLRSEPADVYAHMDFDTRDRYRKSLEELALAAKRGEEEVAGEVVRLASENCTPEMQSASLHDLPRTAHVGFYLVDEGRAALEA
;
A
#
# COMPACT_ATOMS: atom_id res chain seq x y z
N ILE A 1 -20.03 29.14 11.87
CA ILE A 1 -20.10 27.69 11.59
C ILE A 1 -18.83 27.19 10.88
N VAL A 2 -18.32 27.89 9.86
CA VAL A 2 -17.07 27.52 9.16
C VAL A 2 -15.81 27.51 10.07
N ALA A 3 -15.74 28.39 11.07
CA ALA A 3 -14.60 28.46 11.99
C ALA A 3 -14.43 27.20 12.87
N ASN A 4 -15.50 26.47 13.19
CA ASN A 4 -15.42 25.25 13.99
C ASN A 4 -14.89 24.07 13.18
N CYS A 5 -15.16 24.01 11.88
CA CYS A 5 -14.60 22.98 11.01
C CYS A 5 -13.07 23.10 10.90
N ILE A 6 -12.55 24.34 10.80
CA ILE A 6 -11.10 24.59 10.70
C ILE A 6 -10.38 24.27 12.02
N THR A 7 -11.01 24.55 13.17
CA THR A 7 -10.46 24.17 14.48
C THR A 7 -10.52 22.67 14.69
N SER A 8 -11.64 21.98 14.39
CA SER A 8 -11.72 20.51 14.44
C SER A 8 -10.72 19.82 13.51
N LEU A 9 -10.45 20.40 12.33
CA LEU A 9 -9.41 19.94 11.39
C LEU A 9 -7.98 20.24 11.86
N ARG A 10 -7.78 21.26 12.70
CA ARG A 10 -6.50 21.56 13.34
C ARG A 10 -6.24 20.65 14.55
N THR A 11 -7.29 20.24 15.25
CA THR A 11 -7.24 19.29 16.37
C THR A 11 -7.15 17.84 15.90
N LEU A 12 -7.65 17.52 14.70
CA LEU A 12 -7.13 16.42 13.87
C LEU A 12 -5.71 16.78 13.46
N SER A 13 -4.80 16.70 14.43
CA SER A 13 -3.36 16.80 14.25
C SER A 13 -2.95 16.06 12.96
N THR A 14 -1.95 16.55 12.25
CA THR A 14 -1.39 15.86 11.08
C THR A 14 -1.01 14.40 11.36
N GLN A 15 -0.74 14.03 12.62
CA GLN A 15 -0.58 12.63 13.04
C GLN A 15 -1.91 11.85 13.12
N ASP A 16 -2.97 12.45 13.65
CA ASP A 16 -4.29 11.81 13.74
C ASP A 16 -4.94 11.64 12.36
N TRP A 17 -4.74 12.58 11.45
CA TRP A 17 -5.23 12.44 10.07
C TRP A 17 -4.61 11.23 9.37
N LYS A 18 -3.29 11.03 9.50
CA LYS A 18 -2.58 9.89 8.90
C LYS A 18 -3.14 8.55 9.38
N ALA A 19 -3.29 8.39 10.69
CA ALA A 19 -3.83 7.18 11.29
C ALA A 19 -5.31 6.96 10.92
N PHE A 20 -6.12 8.02 10.94
CA PHE A 20 -7.51 7.97 10.52
C PHE A 20 -7.64 7.51 9.07
N PHE A 21 -6.90 8.13 8.14
CA PHE A 21 -6.90 7.76 6.73
C PHE A 21 -6.55 6.28 6.52
N GLU A 22 -5.48 5.80 7.17
CA GLU A 22 -5.06 4.40 7.05
C GLU A 22 -6.10 3.41 7.58
N SER A 23 -6.89 3.81 8.57
CA SER A 23 -7.95 2.94 9.13
C SER A 23 -9.17 2.80 8.22
N VAL A 24 -9.47 3.82 7.40
CA VAL A 24 -10.66 3.83 6.53
C VAL A 24 -10.36 3.50 5.07
N SER A 25 -9.09 3.58 4.64
CA SER A 25 -8.69 3.30 3.27
C SER A 25 -8.70 1.81 2.96
N ARG A 26 -9.55 1.39 2.02
CA ARG A 26 -9.62 -0.01 1.59
C ARG A 26 -8.38 -0.46 0.83
N VAL A 27 -7.77 0.45 0.06
CA VAL A 27 -6.47 0.22 -0.61
C VAL A 27 -5.37 -0.02 0.42
N GLU A 28 -5.32 0.78 1.50
CA GLU A 28 -4.35 0.55 2.58
C GLU A 28 -4.56 -0.82 3.24
N GLN A 29 -5.81 -1.18 3.55
CA GLN A 29 -6.13 -2.49 4.14
C GLN A 29 -5.71 -3.65 3.23
N LEU A 30 -5.90 -3.52 1.91
CA LEU A 30 -5.44 -4.51 0.94
C LEU A 30 -3.91 -4.61 0.93
N LEU A 31 -3.19 -3.50 0.79
CA LEU A 31 -1.72 -3.51 0.75
C LEU A 31 -1.10 -4.05 2.05
N ARG A 32 -1.74 -3.82 3.20
CA ARG A 32 -1.34 -4.40 4.50
C ARG A 32 -1.57 -5.91 4.61
N SER A 33 -2.37 -6.50 3.72
CA SER A 33 -2.59 -7.96 3.70
C SER A 33 -1.46 -8.73 3.01
N GLU A 34 -0.37 -8.05 2.61
CA GLU A 34 0.85 -8.68 2.12
C GLU A 34 1.40 -9.72 3.11
N PRO A 35 1.60 -10.99 2.70
CA PRO A 35 2.09 -12.05 3.59
C PRO A 35 3.50 -11.85 4.14
N ALA A 36 4.35 -11.10 3.44
CA ALA A 36 5.70 -10.77 3.88
C ALA A 36 5.71 -9.71 5.01
N ASP A 37 4.56 -9.07 5.27
CA ASP A 37 4.34 -8.06 6.31
C ASP A 37 5.32 -6.87 6.27
N VAL A 38 6.06 -6.70 5.16
CA VAL A 38 7.07 -5.64 5.00
C VAL A 38 6.34 -4.31 4.89
N TYR A 39 5.28 -4.25 4.06
CA TYR A 39 4.51 -3.03 3.84
C TYR A 39 3.94 -2.45 5.15
N ALA A 40 3.39 -3.29 6.02
CA ALA A 40 2.76 -2.85 7.27
C ALA A 40 3.75 -2.23 8.27
N HIS A 41 5.03 -2.59 8.17
CA HIS A 41 6.13 -2.08 9.00
C HIS A 41 6.81 -0.82 8.43
N MET A 42 6.42 -0.38 7.23
CA MET A 42 6.94 0.85 6.64
C MET A 42 6.36 2.10 7.30
N ASP A 43 7.13 3.19 7.26
CA ASP A 43 6.63 4.49 7.67
C ASP A 43 5.49 4.97 6.76
N PHE A 44 4.67 5.89 7.27
CA PHE A 44 3.52 6.43 6.54
C PHE A 44 3.91 7.04 5.20
N ASP A 45 5.03 7.77 5.13
CA ASP A 45 5.38 8.56 3.95
C ASP A 45 5.83 7.61 2.80
N THR A 46 6.47 6.49 3.14
CA THR A 46 6.77 5.42 2.18
C THR A 46 5.50 4.73 1.68
N ARG A 47 4.58 4.36 2.58
CA ARG A 47 3.28 3.78 2.20
C ARG A 47 2.45 4.72 1.34
N ASP A 48 2.48 6.01 1.63
CA ASP A 48 1.82 7.04 0.84
C ASP A 48 2.34 7.12 -0.60
N ARG A 49 3.66 7.00 -0.80
CA ARG A 49 4.26 6.94 -2.14
C ARG A 49 3.79 5.72 -2.93
N TYR A 50 3.65 4.58 -2.26
CA TYR A 50 3.16 3.36 -2.90
C TYR A 50 1.69 3.50 -3.30
N ARG A 51 0.85 4.08 -2.44
CA ARG A 51 -0.55 4.39 -2.78
C ARG A 51 -0.66 5.34 -3.97
N LYS A 52 0.18 6.37 -4.05
CA LYS A 52 0.24 7.27 -5.23
C LYS A 52 0.65 6.55 -6.50
N SER A 53 1.65 5.68 -6.41
CA SER A 53 2.10 4.88 -7.56
C SER A 53 0.99 3.93 -8.04
N LEU A 54 0.21 3.39 -7.10
CA LEU A 54 -0.96 2.57 -7.37
C LEU A 54 -2.08 3.37 -8.04
N GLU A 55 -2.36 4.60 -7.57
CA GLU A 55 -3.34 5.51 -8.18
C GLU A 55 -2.98 5.82 -9.63
N GLU A 56 -1.72 6.17 -9.90
CA GLU A 56 -1.20 6.42 -11.25
C GLU A 56 -1.37 5.18 -12.15
N LEU A 57 -1.06 4.01 -11.61
CA LEU A 57 -1.17 2.73 -12.32
C LEU A 57 -2.63 2.38 -12.64
N ALA A 58 -3.53 2.51 -11.67
CA ALA A 58 -4.96 2.28 -11.84
C ALA A 58 -5.56 3.24 -12.88
N LEU A 59 -5.14 4.51 -12.85
CA LEU A 59 -5.56 5.50 -13.83
C LEU A 59 -5.07 5.16 -15.25
N ALA A 60 -3.80 4.76 -15.40
CA ALA A 60 -3.23 4.37 -16.68
C ALA A 60 -3.91 3.13 -17.26
N ALA A 61 -4.18 2.12 -16.43
CA ALA A 61 -4.85 0.88 -16.81
C ALA A 61 -6.39 1.02 -16.94
N LYS A 62 -6.96 2.17 -16.55
CA LYS A 62 -8.42 2.41 -16.47
C LYS A 62 -9.16 1.37 -15.59
N ARG A 63 -8.53 0.95 -14.51
CA ARG A 63 -9.04 -0.02 -13.53
C ARG A 63 -9.28 0.65 -12.19
N GLY A 64 -10.03 0.01 -11.30
CA GLY A 64 -10.23 0.52 -9.94
C GLY A 64 -8.97 0.35 -9.08
N GLU A 65 -8.68 1.30 -8.19
CA GLU A 65 -7.53 1.19 -7.27
C GLU A 65 -7.59 -0.08 -6.42
N GLU A 66 -8.76 -0.43 -5.90
CA GLU A 66 -8.93 -1.67 -5.10
C GLU A 66 -8.65 -2.94 -5.92
N GLU A 67 -8.98 -2.92 -7.21
CA GLU A 67 -8.75 -4.03 -8.12
C GLU A 67 -7.24 -4.22 -8.36
N VAL A 68 -6.54 -3.13 -8.66
CA VAL A 68 -5.09 -3.11 -8.84
C VAL A 68 -4.37 -3.47 -7.54
N ALA A 69 -4.83 -2.96 -6.39
CA ALA A 69 -4.29 -3.30 -5.08
C ALA A 69 -4.41 -4.81 -4.79
N GLY A 70 -5.57 -5.40 -5.07
CA GLY A 70 -5.79 -6.83 -4.94
C GLY A 70 -4.85 -7.65 -5.82
N GLU A 71 -4.60 -7.20 -7.05
CA GLU A 71 -3.68 -7.88 -7.96
C GLU A 71 -2.21 -7.77 -7.54
N VAL A 72 -1.78 -6.59 -7.09
CA VAL A 72 -0.45 -6.36 -6.52
C VAL A 72 -0.19 -7.32 -5.35
N VAL A 73 -1.14 -7.41 -4.42
CA VAL A 73 -1.05 -8.31 -3.26
C VAL A 73 -1.04 -9.77 -3.69
N ARG A 74 -1.86 -10.14 -4.69
CA ARG A 74 -1.88 -11.50 -5.25
C ARG A 74 -0.51 -11.88 -5.81
N LEU A 75 0.08 -11.04 -6.65
CA LEU A 75 1.40 -11.29 -7.25
C LEU A 75 2.50 -11.39 -6.19
N ALA A 76 2.47 -10.53 -5.18
CA ALA A 76 3.38 -10.61 -4.03
C ALA A 76 3.18 -11.91 -3.24
N SER A 77 1.93 -12.31 -3.02
CA SER A 77 1.57 -13.55 -2.29
C SER A 77 2.00 -14.81 -3.03
N GLU A 78 1.86 -14.84 -4.36
CA GLU A 78 2.29 -15.97 -5.20
C GLU A 78 3.81 -16.21 -5.12
N ASN A 79 4.58 -15.18 -4.78
CA ASN A 79 6.03 -15.24 -4.63
C ASN A 79 6.49 -15.34 -3.17
N CYS A 80 5.56 -15.35 -2.21
CA CYS A 80 5.85 -15.52 -0.79
C CYS A 80 5.53 -16.96 -0.35
N THR A 81 6.56 -17.77 -0.07
CA THR A 81 6.33 -19.12 0.44
C THR A 81 5.99 -19.08 1.94
N PRO A 82 5.29 -20.09 2.49
CA PRO A 82 4.97 -20.14 3.93
C PRO A 82 6.22 -20.11 4.83
N GLU A 83 7.33 -20.67 4.36
CA GLU A 83 8.61 -20.71 5.09
C GLU A 83 9.21 -19.30 5.24
N MET A 84 9.01 -18.46 4.22
CA MET A 84 9.50 -17.09 4.15
C MET A 84 8.79 -16.15 5.13
N GLN A 85 7.57 -16.45 5.57
CA GLN A 85 6.85 -15.65 6.57
C GLN A 85 7.56 -15.61 7.93
N SER A 86 8.42 -16.60 8.18
CA SER A 86 9.25 -16.69 9.39
C SER A 86 10.72 -16.31 9.15
N ALA A 87 11.08 -15.98 7.91
CA ALA A 87 12.43 -15.61 7.54
C ALA A 87 12.73 -14.15 7.93
N SER A 88 14.02 -13.81 8.00
CA SER A 88 14.40 -12.41 8.17
C SER A 88 14.02 -11.60 6.93
N LEU A 89 13.64 -10.33 7.12
CA LEU A 89 13.26 -9.43 6.02
C LEU A 89 14.34 -9.32 4.92
N HIS A 90 15.61 -9.53 5.27
CA HIS A 90 16.73 -9.53 4.33
C HIS A 90 16.79 -10.74 3.40
N ASP A 91 16.19 -11.87 3.79
CA ASP A 91 16.17 -13.10 3.01
C ASP A 91 14.93 -13.20 2.11
N LEU A 92 14.00 -12.24 2.23
CA LEU A 92 12.80 -12.20 1.41
C LEU A 92 13.14 -11.75 -0.02
N PRO A 93 12.69 -12.48 -1.05
CA PRO A 93 12.85 -12.02 -2.41
C PRO A 93 12.03 -10.75 -2.62
N ARG A 94 12.56 -9.79 -3.40
CA ARG A 94 11.87 -8.53 -3.70
C ARG A 94 10.48 -8.77 -4.34
N THR A 95 10.33 -9.87 -5.08
CA THR A 95 9.07 -10.28 -5.71
C THR A 95 7.98 -10.68 -4.72
N ALA A 96 8.30 -10.94 -3.45
CA ALA A 96 7.33 -11.22 -2.38
C ALA A 96 6.79 -9.94 -1.71
N HIS A 97 7.24 -8.76 -2.13
CA HIS A 97 6.85 -7.47 -1.57
C HIS A 97 6.03 -6.64 -2.58
N VAL A 98 4.97 -5.97 -2.11
CA VAL A 98 4.10 -5.14 -2.96
C VAL A 98 4.84 -3.98 -3.63
N GLY A 99 5.89 -3.45 -2.99
CA GLY A 99 6.69 -2.35 -3.55
C GLY A 99 7.32 -2.72 -4.91
N PHE A 100 7.69 -3.98 -5.11
CA PHE A 100 8.26 -4.44 -6.38
C PHE A 100 7.27 -4.30 -7.56
N TYR A 101 5.97 -4.48 -7.31
CA TYR A 101 4.95 -4.35 -8.34
C TYR A 101 4.41 -2.92 -8.49
N LEU A 102 4.74 -2.01 -7.58
CA LEU A 102 4.27 -0.63 -7.61
C LEU A 102 5.29 0.35 -8.19
N VAL A 103 6.57 0.15 -7.87
CA VAL A 103 7.64 1.12 -8.21
C VAL A 103 8.84 0.50 -8.92
N ASP A 104 8.82 -0.79 -9.19
CA ASP A 104 9.96 -1.54 -9.73
C ASP A 104 9.58 -2.35 -10.98
N GLU A 105 10.46 -3.25 -11.41
CA GLU A 105 10.29 -4.09 -12.62
C GLU A 105 8.96 -4.88 -12.67
N GLY A 106 8.38 -5.22 -11.52
CA GLY A 106 7.09 -5.92 -11.45
C GLY A 106 5.90 -5.07 -11.91
N ARG A 107 6.05 -3.74 -11.99
CA ARG A 107 4.99 -2.81 -12.41
C ARG A 107 4.48 -3.08 -13.83
N ALA A 108 5.36 -3.50 -14.74
CA ALA A 108 5.00 -3.79 -16.12
C ALA A 108 3.94 -4.89 -16.26
N ALA A 109 3.82 -5.78 -15.26
CA ALA A 109 2.78 -6.82 -15.24
C ALA A 109 1.36 -6.26 -15.05
N LEU A 110 1.23 -5.03 -14.53
CA LEU A 110 -0.05 -4.41 -14.18
C LEU A 110 -0.47 -3.30 -15.16
N GLU A 111 0.39 -2.91 -16.09
CA GLU A 111 0.16 -1.84 -17.08
C GLU A 111 -0.53 -2.34 -18.37
N ALA A 112 -0.96 -3.61 -18.41
CA ALA A 112 -1.52 -4.28 -19.60
C ALA A 112 -2.99 -3.96 -19.89
#